data_AF-A0A348NNV4-F1
#
_entry.id   AF-A0A348NNV4-F1
#
_cell.length_a   1.000
_cell.length_b   1.000
_cell.length_c   1.000
_cell.angle_alpha   90.00
_cell.angle_beta   90.00
_cell.angle_gamma   90.00
#
_symmetry.space_group_name_H-M   'P 1'
#
loop_
_entity.id
_entity.type
_entity.pdbx_description
1 polymer ?
#
loop_
_entity_poly.entity_id
_entity_poly.type
_entity_poly.pdbx_seq_one_letter_code
_entity_poly.pdbx_strand_id
1 'polypeptide(L)'
;MIVKPRIRGYVCITAHPKGCEAKVREEIEVAKAAKRSDGPKRVLVLGSSTGYGLSSRIAAAFGFDAATFGIFFERPSTNGKPASAGWYNSVAFEKAAHEAGLYAKSINGDAFSNEVKAQAIAQIKEDLGQIDLVVYSLASPRRTDPETGEVYKSVLKPIGDQAFTNRTMDT
;
A
#
# COMPACT_ATOMS: atom_id res chain seq x y z
N MET A 1 2.53 -18.37 17.73
CA MET A 1 1.13 -18.67 17.35
C MET A 1 1.14 -19.34 15.99
N ILE A 2 0.34 -20.39 15.78
CA ILE A 2 0.10 -20.95 14.44
C ILE A 2 -1.03 -20.14 13.79
N VAL A 3 -0.73 -19.45 12.69
CA VAL A 3 -1.72 -18.65 11.95
C VAL A 3 -2.37 -19.52 10.88
N LYS A 4 -3.70 -19.71 10.96
CA LYS A 4 -4.49 -20.43 9.96
C LYS A 4 -5.35 -19.46 9.16
N PRO A 5 -5.63 -19.73 7.87
CA PRO A 5 -6.53 -18.90 7.07
C PRO A 5 -7.94 -18.92 7.67
N ARG A 6 -8.55 -17.74 7.76
CA ARG A 6 -9.95 -17.57 8.19
C ARG A 6 -10.67 -16.74 7.13
N ILE A 7 -11.32 -17.42 6.18
CA ILE A 7 -11.89 -16.85 4.96
C ILE A 7 -13.42 -16.97 5.02
N ARG A 8 -14.12 -15.90 4.61
CA ARG A 8 -15.57 -15.86 4.41
C ARG A 8 -15.86 -15.05 3.14
N GLY A 9 -16.33 -15.70 2.08
CA GLY A 9 -16.38 -15.10 0.76
C GLY A 9 -15.00 -14.53 0.38
N TYR A 10 -14.98 -13.29 -0.09
CA TYR A 10 -13.76 -12.57 -0.47
C TYR A 10 -12.97 -11.95 0.70
N VAL A 11 -13.36 -12.22 1.95
CA VAL A 11 -12.72 -11.61 3.13
C VAL A 11 -11.92 -12.65 3.91
N CYS A 12 -10.60 -12.48 3.92
CA CYS A 12 -9.71 -13.18 4.83
C CYS A 12 -9.33 -12.28 6.02
N ILE A 13 -9.65 -12.69 7.24
CA ILE A 13 -9.41 -11.87 8.46
C ILE A 13 -8.04 -12.12 9.11
N THR A 14 -7.21 -12.96 8.50
CA THR A 14 -5.88 -13.35 8.98
C THR A 14 -4.85 -13.17 7.88
N ALA A 15 -3.65 -12.70 8.21
CA ALA A 15 -2.50 -12.68 7.30
C ALA A 15 -1.31 -13.41 7.92
N HIS A 16 -0.60 -14.21 7.12
CA HIS A 16 0.58 -14.95 7.58
C HIS A 16 1.85 -14.11 7.35
N PRO A 17 2.57 -13.66 8.39
CA PRO A 17 3.67 -12.70 8.24
C PRO A 17 4.78 -13.20 7.32
N LYS A 18 5.20 -14.46 7.47
CA LYS A 18 6.22 -15.07 6.60
C LYS A 18 5.75 -15.33 5.17
N GLY A 19 4.43 -15.48 4.97
CA GLY A 19 3.87 -15.62 3.63
C GLY A 19 3.89 -14.28 2.90
N CYS A 20 3.50 -13.20 3.58
CA CYS A 20 3.63 -11.85 3.06
C CYS A 20 5.10 -11.48 2.74
N GLU A 21 6.04 -11.79 3.63
CA GLU A 21 7.48 -11.56 3.40
C GLU A 21 7.99 -12.33 2.17
N ALA A 22 7.63 -13.61 2.02
CA ALA A 22 8.01 -14.40 0.85
C ALA A 22 7.44 -13.82 -0.46
N LYS A 23 6.16 -13.44 -0.45
CA LYS A 23 5.47 -12.81 -1.58
C LYS A 23 6.14 -11.51 -2.02
N VAL A 24 6.49 -10.63 -1.06
CA VAL A 24 7.21 -9.39 -1.37
C VAL A 24 8.58 -9.68 -1.97
N ARG A 25 9.31 -10.68 -1.45
CA ARG A 25 10.60 -11.08 -2.01
C ARG A 25 10.47 -11.55 -3.46
N GLU A 26 9.44 -12.33 -3.79
CA GLU A 26 9.18 -12.75 -5.17
C GLU A 26 8.93 -11.56 -6.10
N GLU A 27 8.10 -10.58 -5.70
CA GLU A 27 7.88 -9.35 -6.46
C GLU A 27 9.17 -8.52 -6.64
N ILE A 28 10.04 -8.48 -5.62
CA ILE A 28 11.34 -7.81 -5.69
C ILE A 28 12.26 -8.46 -6.73
N GLU A 29 12.33 -9.79 -6.77
CA GLU A 29 13.16 -10.47 -7.77
C GLU A 29 12.69 -10.20 -9.20
N VAL A 30 11.37 -10.10 -9.41
CA VAL A 30 10.81 -9.66 -10.70
C VAL A 30 11.26 -8.24 -11.05
N ALA A 31 11.21 -7.31 -10.10
CA ALA A 31 11.64 -5.93 -10.34
C ALA A 31 13.15 -5.81 -10.62
N LYS A 32 13.99 -6.54 -9.89
CA LYS A 32 15.44 -6.60 -10.12
C LYS A 32 15.80 -7.15 -11.51
N ALA A 33 15.06 -8.16 -11.98
CA ALA A 33 15.27 -8.73 -13.31
C ALA A 33 14.96 -7.73 -14.44
N ALA A 34 14.11 -6.73 -14.17
CA ALA A 34 13.74 -5.66 -15.10
C ALA A 34 14.47 -4.33 -14.83
N LYS A 35 15.61 -4.36 -14.12
CA LYS A 35 16.32 -3.17 -13.66
C LYS A 35 16.79 -2.27 -14.80
N ARG A 36 16.62 -0.96 -14.61
CA ARG A 36 16.92 0.11 -15.58
C ARG A 36 17.43 1.36 -14.87
N SER A 37 18.11 2.24 -15.60
CA SER A 37 18.68 3.48 -15.05
C SER A 37 17.88 4.74 -15.37
N ASP A 38 16.96 4.67 -16.34
CA ASP A 38 16.21 5.79 -16.94
C ASP A 38 14.84 6.05 -16.28
N GLY A 39 14.75 5.80 -14.97
CA GLY A 39 13.52 5.98 -14.21
C GLY A 39 13.60 7.04 -13.10
N PRO A 40 12.51 7.18 -12.34
CA PRO A 40 12.40 8.16 -11.26
C PRO A 40 13.41 7.87 -10.14
N LYS A 41 13.73 8.88 -9.35
CA LYS A 41 14.72 8.77 -8.25
C LYS A 41 14.11 8.99 -6.89
N ARG A 42 12.99 9.71 -6.78
CA ARG A 42 12.30 10.02 -5.53
C ARG A 42 10.80 9.90 -5.74
N VAL A 43 10.25 8.79 -5.27
CA VAL A 43 8.88 8.36 -5.56
C VAL A 43 8.01 8.40 -4.32
N LEU A 44 6.88 9.10 -4.40
CA LEU A 44 5.81 9.03 -3.41
C LEU A 44 4.73 8.06 -3.91
N VAL A 45 4.32 7.12 -3.06
CA VAL A 45 3.24 6.16 -3.37
C VAL A 45 2.14 6.25 -2.33
N LEU A 46 0.97 6.72 -2.74
CA LEU A 46 -0.25 6.76 -1.94
C LEU A 46 -1.04 5.46 -2.15
N GLY A 47 -1.20 4.66 -1.08
CA GLY A 47 -1.75 3.30 -1.18
C GLY A 47 -0.67 2.26 -1.43
N SER A 48 0.42 2.31 -0.67
CA SER A 48 1.66 1.57 -0.97
C SER A 48 1.80 0.17 -0.33
N SER A 49 0.80 -0.31 0.39
CA SER A 49 0.90 -1.54 1.20
C SER A 49 0.46 -2.83 0.51
N THR A 50 -0.37 -2.73 -0.54
CA THR A 50 -0.91 -3.90 -1.26
C THR A 50 -1.12 -3.61 -2.74
N GLY A 51 -1.41 -4.66 -3.52
CA GLY A 51 -1.82 -4.55 -4.92
C GLY A 51 -0.86 -3.73 -5.79
N TYR A 52 -1.44 -2.93 -6.68
CA TYR A 52 -0.67 -2.12 -7.62
C TYR A 52 0.22 -1.09 -6.94
N GLY A 53 -0.21 -0.44 -5.86
CA GLY A 53 0.63 0.53 -5.17
C GLY A 53 1.89 -0.09 -4.56
N LEU A 54 1.78 -1.27 -3.95
CA LEU A 54 2.97 -2.02 -3.51
C LEU A 54 3.86 -2.41 -4.68
N SER A 55 3.27 -2.94 -5.77
CA SER A 55 4.03 -3.33 -6.97
C SER A 55 4.76 -2.13 -7.60
N SER A 56 4.12 -0.96 -7.66
CA SER A 56 4.74 0.28 -8.14
C SER A 56 5.89 0.71 -7.23
N ARG A 57 5.74 0.58 -5.91
CA ARG A 57 6.80 0.92 -4.95
C ARG A 57 8.00 -0.02 -5.08
N ILE A 58 7.76 -1.33 -5.23
CA ILE A 58 8.78 -2.35 -5.49
C ILE A 58 9.50 -2.08 -6.82
N ALA A 59 8.75 -1.81 -7.89
CA ALA A 59 9.32 -1.50 -9.20
C ALA A 59 10.19 -0.23 -9.16
N ALA A 60 9.74 0.82 -8.48
CA ALA A 60 10.52 2.04 -8.30
C ALA A 60 11.82 1.78 -7.53
N ALA A 61 11.74 1.13 -6.37
CA ALA A 61 12.91 0.90 -5.52
C ALA A 61 13.90 -0.09 -6.16
N PHE A 62 13.46 -1.27 -6.56
CA PHE A 62 14.35 -2.35 -6.98
C PHE A 62 14.57 -2.42 -8.50
N GLY A 63 13.71 -1.76 -9.28
CA GLY A 63 13.88 -1.63 -10.73
C GLY A 63 14.64 -0.37 -11.14
N PHE A 64 14.66 0.70 -10.33
CA PHE A 64 15.27 1.98 -10.68
C PHE A 64 16.19 2.60 -9.61
N ASP A 65 16.40 1.89 -8.49
CA ASP A 65 17.13 2.36 -7.31
C ASP A 65 16.55 3.66 -6.73
N ALA A 66 15.23 3.85 -6.83
CA ALA A 66 14.58 5.06 -6.36
C ALA A 66 14.42 5.07 -4.83
N ALA A 67 14.60 6.24 -4.22
CA ALA A 67 14.12 6.51 -2.87
C ALA A 67 12.59 6.50 -2.85
N THR A 68 11.98 5.74 -1.94
CA THR A 68 10.51 5.62 -1.88
C THR A 68 9.91 6.07 -0.55
N PHE A 69 8.88 6.90 -0.65
CA PHE A 69 8.04 7.31 0.46
C PHE A 69 6.64 6.74 0.28
N GLY A 70 6.18 5.93 1.23
CA GLY A 70 4.88 5.28 1.17
C GLY A 70 3.86 5.88 2.11
N ILE A 71 2.60 5.96 1.69
CA ILE A 71 1.47 6.18 2.59
C ILE A 71 0.50 5.01 2.45
N PHE A 72 0.00 4.48 3.56
CA PHE A 72 -1.00 3.42 3.59
C PHE A 72 -1.82 3.51 4.89
N PHE A 73 -2.90 2.74 4.96
CA PHE A 73 -3.74 2.65 6.16
C PHE A 73 -3.97 1.18 6.53
N GLU A 74 -3.16 0.66 7.44
CA GLU A 74 -3.06 -0.75 7.76
C GLU A 74 -3.12 -0.99 9.27
N ARG A 75 -3.67 -2.14 9.65
CA ARG A 75 -3.76 -2.55 11.06
C ARG A 75 -2.50 -3.31 11.47
N PRO A 76 -1.72 -2.83 12.47
CA PRO A 76 -0.61 -3.59 13.04
C PRO A 76 -1.11 -4.79 13.85
N SER A 77 -0.21 -5.72 14.16
CA SER A 77 -0.52 -6.83 15.07
C SER A 77 -0.76 -6.32 16.48
N THR A 78 -1.74 -6.90 17.18
CA THR A 78 -1.97 -6.68 18.60
C THR A 78 -1.96 -8.01 19.34
N ASN A 79 -1.94 -7.99 20.68
CA ASN A 79 -1.87 -9.21 21.49
C ASN A 79 -2.92 -10.24 21.06
N GLY A 80 -2.45 -11.35 20.47
CA GLY A 80 -3.29 -12.44 20.00
C GLY A 80 -3.97 -12.25 18.63
N LYS A 81 -3.71 -11.15 17.90
CA LYS A 81 -4.33 -10.88 16.58
C LYS A 81 -3.29 -10.55 15.51
N PRO A 82 -3.25 -11.30 14.40
CA PRO A 82 -2.42 -10.95 13.25
C PRO A 82 -2.74 -9.56 12.69
N ALA A 83 -1.70 -8.93 12.14
CA ALA A 83 -1.82 -7.70 11.39
C ALA A 83 -2.63 -7.92 10.09
N SER A 84 -2.98 -6.83 9.45
CA SER A 84 -3.37 -6.81 8.04
C SER A 84 -2.23 -7.32 7.13
N ALA A 85 -2.57 -7.82 5.93
CA ALA A 85 -1.56 -8.26 4.98
C ALA A 85 -0.66 -7.09 4.53
N GLY A 86 -1.25 -5.91 4.30
CA GLY A 86 -0.50 -4.74 3.88
C GLY A 86 0.50 -4.25 4.93
N TRP A 87 0.19 -4.38 6.23
CA TRP A 87 1.18 -4.11 7.27
C TRP A 87 2.43 -4.99 7.12
N TYR A 88 2.24 -6.31 6.99
CA TYR A 88 3.37 -7.23 6.83
C TYR A 88 4.12 -7.03 5.52
N ASN A 89 3.41 -6.71 4.42
CA ASN A 89 4.05 -6.39 3.15
C ASN A 89 4.96 -5.16 3.26
N SER A 90 4.48 -4.07 3.88
CA SER A 90 5.25 -2.84 4.05
C SER A 90 6.49 -3.06 4.93
N VAL A 91 6.37 -3.81 6.02
CA VAL A 91 7.51 -4.18 6.87
C VAL A 91 8.54 -5.01 6.09
N ALA A 92 8.09 -5.99 5.29
CA ALA A 92 8.99 -6.79 4.47
C ALA A 92 9.68 -5.95 3.38
N PHE A 93 8.94 -5.05 2.74
CA PHE A 93 9.47 -4.12 1.74
C PHE A 93 10.56 -3.21 2.32
N GLU A 94 10.28 -2.53 3.43
CA GLU A 94 11.25 -1.60 4.03
C GLU A 94 12.49 -2.33 4.51
N LYS A 95 12.34 -3.50 5.15
CA LYS A 95 13.46 -4.35 5.53
C LYS A 95 14.35 -4.66 4.33
N ALA A 96 13.77 -5.15 3.23
CA ALA A 96 14.53 -5.48 2.02
C ALA A 96 15.16 -4.24 1.36
N ALA A 97 14.48 -3.10 1.39
CA ALA A 97 15.00 -1.85 0.83
C ALA A 97 16.21 -1.35 1.65
N HIS A 98 16.12 -1.36 2.98
CA HIS A 98 17.22 -0.98 3.87
C HIS A 98 18.40 -1.94 3.76
N GLU A 99 18.15 -3.24 3.66
CA GLU A 99 19.20 -4.26 3.40
C GLU A 99 19.91 -4.01 2.06
N ALA A 100 19.22 -3.44 1.06
CA ALA A 100 19.78 -3.04 -0.23
C ALA A 100 20.39 -1.63 -0.23
N GLY A 101 20.40 -0.92 0.90
CA GLY A 101 20.90 0.46 1.00
C GLY A 101 20.00 1.52 0.34
N LEU A 102 18.75 1.19 0.05
CA LEU A 102 17.77 2.10 -0.55
C LEU A 102 16.99 2.86 0.53
N TYR A 103 16.72 4.14 0.28
CA TYR A 103 15.81 4.90 1.14
C TYR A 103 14.38 4.35 1.03
N ALA A 104 13.79 4.00 2.17
CA ALA A 104 12.39 3.68 2.30
C ALA A 104 11.85 4.18 3.65
N LYS A 105 10.78 4.99 3.60
CA LYS A 105 9.99 5.39 4.79
C LYS A 105 8.51 5.32 4.49
N SER A 106 7.69 5.14 5.52
CA SER A 106 6.23 5.08 5.37
C SER A 106 5.48 5.86 6.45
N ILE A 107 4.30 6.37 6.10
CA ILE A 107 3.28 6.82 7.04
C ILE A 107 2.12 5.84 7.01
N ASN A 108 1.73 5.35 8.19
CA ASN A 108 0.50 4.60 8.38
C ASN A 108 -0.60 5.55 8.88
N GLY A 109 -1.48 6.00 7.99
CA GLY A 109 -2.49 7.00 8.29
C GLY A 109 -3.49 7.21 7.16
N ASP A 110 -4.54 7.99 7.43
CA ASP A 110 -5.54 8.35 6.44
C ASP A 110 -4.96 9.34 5.42
N ALA A 111 -4.66 8.86 4.21
CA ALA A 111 -4.15 9.68 3.11
C ALA A 111 -5.12 10.81 2.68
N PHE A 112 -6.40 10.73 3.04
CA PHE A 112 -7.37 11.80 2.78
C PHE A 112 -7.26 12.96 3.74
N SER A 113 -6.64 12.77 4.91
CA SER A 113 -6.53 13.80 5.95
C SER A 113 -5.52 14.90 5.61
N ASN A 114 -5.70 16.09 6.18
CA ASN A 114 -4.74 17.19 6.04
C ASN A 114 -3.49 16.94 6.89
N GLU A 115 -3.64 16.28 8.03
CA GLU A 115 -2.56 15.94 8.96
C GLU A 115 -1.54 15.01 8.30
N VAL A 116 -2.00 13.94 7.63
CA VAL A 116 -1.11 13.00 6.95
C VAL A 116 -0.41 13.66 5.77
N LYS A 117 -1.07 14.57 5.05
CA LYS A 117 -0.43 15.36 3.98
C LYS A 117 0.66 16.27 4.55
N ALA A 118 0.37 17.00 5.62
CA ALA A 118 1.32 17.88 6.27
C ALA A 118 2.54 17.11 6.80
N GLN A 119 2.30 15.96 7.45
CA GLN A 119 3.36 15.07 7.93
C GLN A 119 4.23 14.56 6.77
N ALA A 120 3.62 14.09 5.68
CA ALA A 120 4.34 13.62 4.51
C ALA A 120 5.19 14.74 3.89
N ILE A 121 4.63 15.94 3.71
CA ILE A 121 5.35 17.09 3.18
C ILE A 121 6.56 17.44 4.05
N ALA A 122 6.40 17.45 5.37
CA ALA A 122 7.49 17.75 6.30
C ALA A 122 8.64 16.75 6.18
N GLN A 123 8.33 15.45 6.23
CA GLN A 123 9.34 14.39 6.13
C GLN A 123 10.01 14.33 4.75
N ILE A 124 9.24 14.53 3.67
CA ILE A 124 9.80 14.58 2.31
C ILE A 124 10.76 15.76 2.15
N LYS A 125 10.44 16.94 2.70
CA LYS A 125 11.34 18.09 2.67
C LYS A 125 12.64 17.83 3.42
N GLU A 126 12.55 17.17 4.57
CA GLU A 126 13.71 16.81 5.41
C GLU A 126 14.62 15.79 4.72
N ASP A 127 14.04 14.73 4.15
CA ASP A 127 14.81 13.58 3.67
C ASP A 127 15.19 13.66 2.19
N LEU A 128 14.28 14.11 1.33
CA LEU A 128 14.36 13.96 -0.14
C LEU A 128 14.38 15.30 -0.89
N GLY A 129 13.98 16.38 -0.21
CA GLY A 129 13.76 17.71 -0.76
C GLY A 129 12.52 17.80 -1.66
N GLN A 130 12.47 16.98 -2.72
CA GLN A 130 11.39 16.94 -3.71
C GLN A 130 11.08 15.51 -4.14
N ILE A 131 9.92 15.34 -4.76
CA ILE A 131 9.45 14.09 -5.38
C ILE A 131 9.41 14.31 -6.90
N ASP A 132 9.87 13.32 -7.67
CA ASP A 132 9.83 13.34 -9.15
C ASP A 132 8.76 12.41 -9.74
N LEU A 133 8.14 11.55 -8.93
CA LEU A 133 6.96 10.77 -9.30
C LEU A 133 6.00 10.59 -8.13
N VAL A 134 4.71 10.86 -8.37
CA VAL A 134 3.62 10.54 -7.44
C VAL A 134 2.74 9.44 -8.04
N VAL A 135 2.59 8.33 -7.33
CA VAL A 135 1.66 7.24 -7.66
C VAL A 135 0.46 7.32 -6.73
N TYR A 136 -0.74 7.53 -7.30
CA TYR A 136 -2.00 7.58 -6.56
C TYR A 136 -2.77 6.26 -6.72
N SER A 137 -2.57 5.32 -5.80
CA SER A 137 -3.11 3.96 -5.84
C SER A 137 -3.98 3.64 -4.62
N LEU A 138 -4.87 4.57 -4.26
CA LEU A 138 -5.80 4.38 -3.14
C LEU A 138 -7.05 3.60 -3.58
N ALA A 139 -7.36 2.53 -2.86
CA ALA A 139 -8.65 1.84 -2.92
C ALA A 139 -9.27 1.88 -1.51
N SER A 140 -10.29 2.71 -1.32
CA SER A 140 -10.98 2.86 -0.04
C SER A 140 -12.49 2.88 -0.23
N PRO A 141 -13.26 2.19 0.64
CA PRO A 141 -14.72 2.21 0.59
C PRO A 141 -15.32 3.49 1.14
N ARG A 142 -14.51 4.36 1.76
CA ARG A 142 -14.95 5.62 2.37
C ARG A 142 -13.87 6.69 2.34
N ARG A 143 -14.29 7.94 2.42
CA ARG A 143 -13.43 9.11 2.57
C ARG A 143 -14.08 10.06 3.58
N THR A 144 -13.33 10.48 4.59
CA THR A 144 -13.73 11.62 5.41
C THR A 144 -13.21 12.88 4.72
N ASP A 145 -14.08 13.86 4.51
CA ASP A 145 -13.69 15.16 4.01
C ASP A 145 -12.84 15.89 5.07
N PRO A 146 -11.63 16.33 4.74
CA PRO A 146 -10.72 16.90 5.73
C PRO A 146 -11.11 18.31 6.20
N GLU A 147 -12.00 19.01 5.49
CA GLU A 147 -12.43 20.37 5.85
C GLU A 147 -13.77 20.35 6.59
N THR A 148 -14.71 19.52 6.13
CA THR A 148 -16.08 19.50 6.64
C THR A 148 -16.35 18.38 7.65
N GLY A 149 -15.52 17.33 7.66
CA GLY A 149 -15.72 16.12 8.46
C GLY A 149 -16.79 15.17 7.92
N GLU A 150 -17.41 15.47 6.77
CA GLU A 150 -18.42 14.60 6.15
C GLU A 150 -17.79 13.27 5.69
N VAL A 151 -18.47 12.15 5.94
CA VAL A 151 -18.00 10.81 5.53
C VAL A 151 -18.73 10.33 4.28
N TYR A 152 -18.05 10.37 3.15
CA TYR A 152 -18.52 9.78 1.90
C TYR A 152 -18.22 8.28 1.86
N LYS A 153 -19.16 7.50 1.31
CA LYS A 153 -19.02 6.04 1.12
C LYS A 153 -19.21 5.69 -0.35
N SER A 154 -18.29 4.91 -0.91
CA SER A 154 -18.43 4.41 -2.27
C SER A 154 -19.50 3.32 -2.32
N VAL A 155 -20.26 3.27 -3.42
CA VAL A 155 -21.16 2.16 -3.74
C VAL A 155 -20.81 1.61 -5.11
N LEU A 156 -20.90 0.29 -5.25
CA LEU A 156 -20.78 -0.41 -6.53
C LEU A 156 -22.19 -0.79 -6.99
N LYS A 157 -22.87 0.13 -7.67
CA LYS A 157 -24.26 -0.01 -8.11
C LYS A 157 -24.43 0.55 -9.54
N PRO A 158 -25.38 0.02 -10.34
CA PRO A 158 -25.75 0.67 -11.60
C PRO A 158 -26.40 2.04 -11.36
N ILE A 159 -26.45 2.86 -12.41
CA ILE A 159 -27.17 4.15 -12.44
C ILE A 159 -28.42 3.97 -13.29
N GLY A 160 -29.53 4.59 -12.87
CA GLY A 160 -30.85 4.47 -13.49
C GLY A 160 -31.74 3.43 -12.82
N ASP A 161 -32.95 3.27 -13.36
CA ASP A 161 -34.00 2.44 -12.74
C ASP A 161 -33.87 0.94 -13.04
N GLN A 162 -32.98 0.57 -13.96
CA GLN A 162 -32.79 -0.82 -14.37
C GLN A 162 -31.83 -1.55 -13.43
N ALA A 163 -32.29 -2.68 -12.88
CA ALA A 163 -31.45 -3.55 -12.08
C ALA A 163 -30.39 -4.25 -12.95
N PHE A 164 -29.15 -4.29 -12.46
CA PHE A 164 -28.08 -5.08 -13.09
C PHE A 164 -28.16 -6.54 -12.63
N THR A 165 -28.19 -7.48 -13.59
CA THR A 165 -28.14 -8.91 -13.34
C THR A 165 -27.00 -9.53 -14.15
N ASN A 166 -26.16 -10.33 -13.49
CA ASN A 166 -25.10 -11.06 -14.16
C ASN A 166 -24.81 -12.37 -13.43
N ARG A 167 -24.12 -13.29 -14.12
CA ARG A 167 -23.54 -14.47 -13.52
C ARG A 167 -22.33 -14.07 -12.67
N THR A 168 -22.18 -14.70 -11.51
CA THR A 168 -21.02 -14.53 -10.63
C THR A 168 -20.64 -15.89 -10.02
N MET A 169 -19.47 -15.93 -9.39
CA MET A 169 -18.97 -17.10 -8.67
C MET A 169 -19.17 -16.89 -7.17
N ASP A 170 -19.66 -17.92 -6.49
CA ASP A 170 -19.66 -18.01 -5.03
C ASP A 170 -18.33 -18.63 -4.59
N THR A 171 -17.65 -17.97 -3.65
CA THR A 171 -16.25 -18.23 -3.25
C THR A 171 -16.12 -18.69 -1.82
#